data_AF-A0A6B3EMQ3-F1
#
_entry.id   AF-A0A6B3EMQ3-F1
#
_cell.length_a   1.000
_cell.length_b   1.000
_cell.length_c   1.000
_cell.angle_alpha   90.00
_cell.angle_beta   90.00
_cell.angle_gamma   90.00
#
_symmetry.space_group_name_H-M   'P 1'
#
loop_
_entity.id
_entity.type
_entity.pdbx_description
1 polymer ?
#
loop_
_entity_poly.entity_id
_entity_poly.type
_entity_poly.pdbx_seq_one_letter_code
_entity_poly.pdbx_strand_id
1 'polypeptide(L)'
;LTILTIFVALPIFVMITSSLKPLKDVTGQFRWIPSGLTIRPYIDIWKTVPLAHYFSNSLIVAGSATICSVIIAIFAAYAVSRYNFRGKRVFTVSVLSTQMFPG
;
A
#
# COMPACT_ATOMS: atom_id res chain seq x y z
N LEU A 1 -15.40 9.23 -18.53
CA LEU A 1 -14.73 9.43 -17.22
C LEU A 1 -15.62 8.99 -16.05
N THR A 2 -16.86 9.48 -15.98
CA THR A 2 -17.84 9.17 -14.90
C THR A 2 -18.12 7.68 -14.67
N ILE A 3 -18.25 6.87 -15.73
CA ILE A 3 -18.47 5.41 -15.62
C ILE A 3 -17.28 4.70 -14.98
N LEU A 4 -16.06 5.11 -15.32
CA LEU A 4 -14.80 4.56 -14.78
C LEU A 4 -14.65 4.90 -13.28
N THR A 5 -15.05 6.11 -12.89
CA THR A 5 -15.08 6.53 -11.48
C THR A 5 -16.05 5.69 -10.66
N ILE A 6 -17.25 5.41 -11.18
CA ILE A 6 -18.25 4.57 -10.51
C ILE A 6 -17.76 3.12 -10.36
N PHE A 7 -17.09 2.59 -11.39
CA PHE A 7 -16.54 1.24 -11.36
C PHE A 7 -15.43 1.07 -10.30
N VAL A 8 -14.57 2.08 -10.12
CA VAL A 8 -13.54 2.09 -9.07
C VAL A 8 -14.12 2.39 -7.68
N ALA A 9 -15.20 3.18 -7.59
CA ALA A 9 -15.86 3.50 -6.33
C ALA A 9 -16.62 2.31 -5.73
N LEU A 10 -17.13 1.38 -6.56
CA LEU A 10 -17.83 0.17 -6.11
C LEU A 10 -17.03 -0.70 -5.13
N PRO A 11 -15.79 -1.15 -5.42
CA PRO A 11 -15.02 -1.95 -4.49
C PRO A 11 -14.65 -1.18 -3.21
N ILE A 12 -14.43 0.15 -3.31
CA ILE A 12 -14.18 1.00 -2.13
C ILE A 12 -15.43 1.04 -1.24
N PHE A 13 -16.61 1.18 -1.84
CA PHE A 13 -17.88 1.17 -1.10
C PHE A 13 -18.15 -0.19 -0.43
N VAL A 14 -17.86 -1.30 -1.12
CA VAL A 14 -17.95 -2.65 -0.55
C VAL A 14 -16.94 -2.84 0.59
N MET A 15 -15.73 -2.28 0.47
CA MET A 15 -14.71 -2.33 1.51
C MET A 15 -15.14 -1.56 2.77
N ILE A 16 -15.69 -0.35 2.61
CA ILE A 16 -16.18 0.48 3.72
C ILE A 16 -17.37 -0.20 4.41
N THR A 17 -18.34 -0.70 3.64
CA THR A 17 -19.51 -1.39 4.21
C THR A 17 -19.15 -2.71 4.87
N SER A 18 -18.10 -3.40 4.39
CA SER A 18 -17.58 -4.62 5.01
C SER A 18 -16.74 -4.34 6.26
N SER A 19 -16.00 -3.23 6.32
CA SER A 19 -15.24 -2.85 7.52
C SER A 19 -16.13 -2.44 8.70
N LEU A 20 -17.38 -2.03 8.42
CA LEU A 20 -18.40 -1.68 9.40
C LEU A 20 -19.28 -2.86 9.85
N LYS A 21 -19.06 -4.07 9.31
CA LYS A 21 -19.81 -5.29 9.69
C LYS A 21 -19.19 -5.99 10.90
N PRO A 22 -19.98 -6.45 11.88
CA PRO A 22 -19.49 -7.24 13.00
C PRO A 22 -18.93 -8.60 12.54
N LEU A 23 -17.82 -9.07 13.16
CA LEU A 23 -17.11 -10.32 12.79
C LEU A 23 -18.02 -11.56 12.66
N LYS A 24 -19.15 -11.59 13.36
CA LYS A 24 -20.11 -12.71 13.33
C LYS A 24 -20.85 -12.85 12.00
N ASP A 25 -20.96 -11.78 11.20
CA ASP A 25 -21.58 -11.80 9.87
C ASP A 25 -20.56 -12.04 8.73
N VAL A 26 -19.26 -12.12 9.04
CA VAL A 26 -18.20 -12.38 8.05
C VAL A 26 -17.97 -13.89 7.86
N THR A 27 -18.23 -14.70 8.88
CA THR A 27 -18.13 -16.18 8.82
C THR A 27 -19.46 -16.85 8.44
N GLY A 28 -20.56 -16.08 8.38
CA GLY A 28 -21.91 -16.54 8.05
C GLY A 28 -22.41 -16.10 6.66
N GLN A 29 -23.73 -16.17 6.44
CA GLN A 29 -24.37 -15.86 5.15
C GLN A 29 -24.05 -14.43 4.65
N PHE A 30 -23.48 -14.34 3.44
CA PHE A 30 -23.13 -13.10 2.76
C PHE A 30 -24.37 -12.22 2.53
N ARG A 31 -24.58 -11.21 3.38
CA ARG A 31 -25.68 -10.22 3.23
C ARG A 31 -25.16 -8.88 2.75
N TRP A 32 -25.75 -8.35 1.68
CA TRP A 32 -25.39 -7.05 1.08
C TRP A 32 -25.74 -5.85 2.00
N ILE A 33 -26.75 -5.96 2.86
CA ILE A 33 -27.24 -4.88 3.73
C ILE A 33 -26.96 -5.25 5.21
N PRO A 34 -26.13 -4.49 5.94
CA PRO A 34 -25.83 -4.76 7.36
C PRO A 34 -27.05 -4.51 8.25
N SER A 35 -27.39 -5.45 9.13
CA SER A 35 -28.50 -5.33 10.09
C SER A 35 -28.18 -4.38 11.27
N GLY A 36 -26.92 -3.98 11.45
CA GLY A 36 -26.50 -3.05 12.49
C GLY A 36 -25.09 -2.50 12.26
N LEU A 37 -24.97 -1.19 12.11
CA LEU A 37 -23.70 -0.47 12.10
C LEU A 37 -23.01 -0.67 13.46
N THR A 38 -21.91 -1.41 13.50
CA THR A 38 -21.26 -1.75 14.77
C THR A 38 -19.77 -1.42 14.72
N ILE A 39 -19.31 -0.47 15.55
CA ILE A 39 -17.89 -0.05 15.69
C ILE A 39 -17.05 -1.05 16.53
N ARG A 40 -17.68 -2.09 17.10
CA ARG A 40 -17.02 -3.10 17.96
C ARG A 40 -15.78 -3.77 17.33
N PRO A 41 -15.74 -4.13 16.02
CA PRO A 41 -14.54 -4.68 15.39
C PRO A 41 -13.33 -3.74 15.48
N TYR A 42 -13.53 -2.42 15.32
CA TYR A 42 -12.46 -1.44 15.45
C TYR A 42 -11.90 -1.34 16.87
N ILE A 43 -12.63 -1.76 17.89
CA ILE A 43 -12.16 -1.76 19.29
C ILE A 43 -11.54 -3.12 19.63
N ASP A 44 -12.12 -4.22 19.13
CA ASP A 44 -11.65 -5.58 19.42
C ASP A 44 -10.32 -5.91 18.72
N ILE A 45 -10.03 -5.36 17.54
CA ILE A 45 -8.76 -5.62 16.85
C ILE A 45 -7.57 -5.07 17.64
N TRP A 46 -7.72 -3.94 18.36
CA TRP A 46 -6.65 -3.40 19.21
C TRP A 46 -6.37 -4.26 20.45
N LYS A 47 -7.33 -5.08 20.90
CA LYS A 47 -7.15 -6.01 22.03
C LYS A 47 -6.67 -7.40 21.60
N THR A 48 -7.07 -7.84 20.41
CA THR A 48 -6.84 -9.22 19.94
C THR A 48 -5.55 -9.32 19.13
N VAL A 49 -5.15 -8.24 18.45
CA VAL A 49 -3.94 -8.16 17.63
C VAL A 49 -3.06 -7.05 18.18
N PRO A 50 -1.74 -7.24 18.34
CA PRO A 50 -0.82 -6.15 18.66
C PRO A 50 -0.61 -5.26 17.43
N LEU A 51 -1.68 -4.61 16.96
CA LEU A 51 -1.72 -3.70 15.81
C LEU A 51 -0.67 -2.60 15.95
N ALA A 52 -0.50 -2.06 17.15
CA ALA A 52 0.51 -1.05 17.43
C ALA A 52 1.92 -1.55 17.10
N HIS A 53 2.27 -2.78 17.45
CA HIS A 53 3.57 -3.37 17.12
C HIS A 53 3.72 -3.61 15.62
N TYR A 54 2.70 -4.14 14.93
CA TYR A 54 2.78 -4.35 13.49
C TYR A 54 2.86 -3.03 12.71
N PHE A 55 2.14 -2.01 13.17
CA PHE A 55 2.18 -0.68 12.59
C PHE A 55 3.55 -0.03 12.81
N SER A 56 4.07 -0.06 14.04
CA SER A 56 5.41 0.47 14.34
C SER A 56 6.51 -0.28 13.58
N ASN A 57 6.45 -1.61 13.50
CA ASN A 57 7.43 -2.38 12.73
C ASN A 57 7.36 -2.03 11.24
N SER A 58 6.16 -1.95 10.67
CA SER A 58 5.99 -1.55 9.26
C SER A 58 6.48 -0.13 9.02
N LEU A 59 6.22 0.80 9.95
CA LEU A 59 6.67 2.19 9.85
C LEU A 59 8.19 2.30 9.92
N ILE A 60 8.83 1.56 10.84
CA ILE A 60 10.29 1.54 10.98
C ILE A 60 10.93 0.91 9.73
N VAL A 61 10.42 -0.25 9.28
CA VAL A 61 10.96 -0.94 8.10
C VAL A 61 10.76 -0.10 6.84
N ALA A 62 9.54 0.38 6.58
CA ALA A 62 9.26 1.21 5.41
C ALA A 62 10.01 2.55 5.46
N GLY A 63 10.07 3.18 6.64
CA GLY A 63 10.77 4.44 6.84
C GLY A 63 12.28 4.31 6.62
N SER A 64 12.91 3.32 7.28
CA SER A 64 14.35 3.05 7.09
C SER A 64 14.69 2.66 5.65
N ALA A 65 13.90 1.77 5.03
CA ALA A 65 14.08 1.39 3.64
C ALA A 65 13.95 2.58 2.69
N THR A 66 12.97 3.47 2.92
CA THR A 66 12.79 4.68 2.13
C THR A 66 13.98 5.62 2.29
N ILE A 67 14.44 5.89 3.51
CA ILE A 67 15.58 6.78 3.76
C ILE A 67 16.85 6.24 3.07
N CYS A 68 17.17 4.96 3.28
CA CYS A 68 18.34 4.34 2.65
C CYS A 68 18.23 4.37 1.12
N SER A 69 17.07 4.03 0.58
CA SER A 69 16.84 4.03 -0.88
C SER A 69 16.97 5.43 -1.47
N VAL A 70 16.41 6.46 -0.81
CA VAL A 70 16.48 7.86 -1.27
C VAL A 70 17.92 8.36 -1.24
N ILE A 71 18.69 8.08 -0.18
CA ILE A 71 20.10 8.49 -0.11
C ILE A 71 20.88 7.92 -1.29
N ILE A 72 20.76 6.61 -1.54
CA ILE A 72 21.45 5.94 -2.65
C ILE A 72 20.95 6.48 -4.01
N ALA A 73 19.64 6.66 -4.15
CA ALA A 73 19.03 7.17 -5.37
C ALA A 73 19.48 8.61 -5.68
N ILE A 74 19.65 9.48 -4.67
CA ILE A 74 20.13 10.86 -4.86
C ILE A 74 21.56 10.84 -5.42
N PHE A 75 22.46 10.03 -4.86
CA PHE A 75 23.82 9.91 -5.38
C PHE A 75 23.85 9.39 -6.82
N ALA A 76 23.07 8.34 -7.11
CA ALA A 76 22.96 7.79 -8.46
C ALA A 76 22.36 8.79 -9.45
N ALA A 77 21.28 9.48 -9.08
CA ALA A 77 20.62 10.48 -9.90
C ALA A 77 21.53 11.69 -10.17
N TYR A 78 22.28 12.13 -9.17
CA TYR A 78 23.24 13.23 -9.31
C TYR A 78 24.36 12.87 -10.27
N ALA A 79 24.94 11.66 -10.13
CA ALA A 79 25.98 11.17 -11.03
C ALA A 79 25.48 11.08 -12.48
N VAL A 80 24.27 10.56 -12.70
CA VAL A 80 23.67 10.44 -14.04
C VAL A 80 23.31 11.80 -14.64
N SER A 81 22.78 12.73 -13.82
CA SER A 81 22.34 14.04 -14.28
C SER A 81 23.52 14.96 -14.62
N ARG A 82 24.54 15.03 -13.75
CA ARG A 82 25.61 16.01 -13.89
C ARG A 82 26.85 15.50 -14.65
N TYR A 83 27.13 14.20 -14.61
CA TYR A 83 28.28 13.63 -15.33
C TYR A 83 27.85 12.94 -16.64
N ASN A 84 28.50 13.31 -17.75
CA ASN A 84 28.37 12.59 -19.02
C ASN A 84 29.45 11.53 -19.11
N PHE A 85 29.19 10.35 -18.54
CA PHE A 85 30.07 9.18 -18.62
C PHE A 85 29.69 8.28 -19.81
N ARG A 86 30.69 7.63 -20.42
CA ARG A 86 30.52 6.74 -21.60
C ARG A 86 29.52 5.58 -21.38
N GLY A 87 29.27 5.18 -20.13
CA GLY A 87 28.32 4.11 -19.76
C GLY A 87 26.92 4.57 -19.35
N LYS A 88 26.58 5.86 -19.45
CA LYS A 88 25.33 6.46 -18.93
C LYS A 88 24.06 5.79 -19.47
N ARG A 89 24.06 5.48 -20.76
CA ARG A 89 22.93 4.83 -21.42
C ARG A 89 22.68 3.41 -20.89
N VAL A 90 23.74 2.64 -20.62
CA VAL A 90 23.62 1.27 -20.09
C VAL A 90 23.07 1.28 -18.67
N PHE A 91 23.51 2.22 -17.83
CA PHE A 91 23.01 2.36 -16.46
C PHE A 91 21.52 2.74 -16.43
N THR A 92 21.12 3.77 -17.19
CA THR A 92 19.71 4.19 -17.25
C THR A 92 18.79 3.09 -17.80
N VAL A 93 19.22 2.39 -18.86
CA VAL A 93 18.44 1.28 -19.43
C VAL A 93 18.33 0.12 -18.43
N SER A 94 19.41 -0.22 -17.72
CA SER A 94 19.37 -1.31 -16.73
C SER A 94 18.40 -1.01 -15.58
N VAL A 95 18.37 0.23 -15.09
CA VAL A 95 17.42 0.68 -14.04
C VAL A 95 15.97 0.62 -14.53
N LEU A 96 15.72 1.06 -15.77
CA LEU A 96 14.38 0.98 -16.36
C LEU A 96 13.97 -0.48 -16.56
N SER A 97 14.87 -1.33 -17.04
CA SER A 97 14.60 -2.76 -17.19
C SER A 97 14.23 -3.42 -15.86
N THR A 98 14.96 -3.16 -14.78
CA THR A 98 14.61 -3.72 -13.46
C THR A 98 13.27 -3.21 -12.90
N GLN A 99 12.84 -1.99 -13.25
CA GLN A 99 11.50 -1.49 -12.88
C GLN A 99 10.38 -2.08 -13.75
N MET A 100 10.69 -2.46 -15.00
CA MET A 100 9.73 -3.06 -15.92
C MET A 100 9.56 -4.56 -15.72
N PHE A 101 10.51 -5.23 -15.06
CA PHE A 101 10.34 -6.61 -14.64
C PHE A 101 9.25 -6.67 -13.55
N PRO A 102 8.09 -7.28 -13.83
CA PRO A 102 7.10 -7.51 -12.80
C PRO A 102 7.68 -8.57 -11.85
N GLY A 103 7.91 -8.16 -10.60
CA GLY A 103 8.26 -9.06 -9.48
C GLY A 103 7.02 -9.72 -8.90
#